data_AF-A0A959VQN1-F1
#
_entry.id   AF-A0A959VQN1-F1
#
_cell.length_a   1.000
_cell.length_b   1.000
_cell.length_c   1.000
_cell.angle_alpha   90.00
_cell.angle_beta   90.00
_cell.angle_gamma   90.00
#
_symmetry.space_group_name_H-M   'P 1'
#
loop_
_entity.id
_entity.type
_entity.pdbx_description
1 polymer ?
#
loop_
_entity_poly.entity_id
_entity_poly.type
_entity_poly.pdbx_seq_one_letter_code
_entity_poly.pdbx_strand_id
1 'polypeptide(L)' 'ETYVSYLRRKLDKYGPSLIVTVRGVGYALREPKG' A
#
# COMPACT_ATOMS: atom_id res chain seq x y z
N GLU A 1 -11.19 -3.76 -4.00
CA GLU A 1 -10.52 -3.32 -2.74
C GLU A 1 -9.91 -4.49 -1.93
N THR A 2 -10.53 -5.67 -1.96
CA THR A 2 -10.27 -6.80 -1.05
C THR A 2 -8.83 -7.35 -1.04
N TYR A 3 -8.16 -7.48 -2.19
CA TYR A 3 -6.78 -8.03 -2.24
C TYR A 3 -5.71 -7.04 -1.77
N VAL A 4 -5.88 -5.75 -2.08
CA VAL A 4 -4.92 -4.71 -1.65
C VAL A 4 -4.95 -4.54 -0.14
N SER A 5 -6.12 -4.63 0.50
CA SER A 5 -6.25 -4.62 1.95
C SER A 5 -5.52 -5.80 2.60
N TYR A 6 -5.64 -6.99 2.01
CA TYR A 6 -4.93 -8.17 2.50
C TYR A 6 -3.42 -8.08 2.32
N LEU A 7 -2.97 -7.55 1.18
CA LEU A 7 -1.55 -7.29 0.93
C LEU A 7 -0.98 -6.26 1.91
N ARG A 8 -1.67 -5.14 2.14
CA ARG A 8 -1.29 -4.14 3.15
C ARG A 8 -1.12 -4.77 4.54
N ARG A 9 -2.08 -5.61 4.96
CA ARG A 9 -2.01 -6.31 6.24
C ARG A 9 -0.83 -7.28 6.33
N LYS A 10 -0.48 -7.97 5.24
CA LYS A 10 0.71 -8.83 5.20
C LYS A 10 2.01 -8.04 5.28
N LEU A 11 2.03 -6.84 4.71
CA LEU A 11 3.21 -6.00 4.64
C LEU A 11 3.44 -5.13 5.89
N ASP A 12 2.41 -4.96 6.72
CA ASP A 12 2.42 -4.13 7.93
C ASP A 12 3.63 -4.39 8.86
N LYS A 13 4.02 -5.66 9.02
CA LYS A 13 5.16 -6.05 9.85
C LYS A 13 6.55 -5.69 9.29
N TYR A 14 6.63 -5.22 8.04
CA TYR A 14 7.88 -4.90 7.35
C TYR A 14 8.16 -3.40 7.26
N GLY A 15 7.34 -2.56 7.92
CA GLY A 15 7.56 -1.12 8.01
C GLY A 15 6.42 -0.30 7.42
N PRO A 16 6.66 0.96 7.01
CA PRO A 16 5.61 1.89 6.65
C PRO A 16 4.84 1.45 5.40
N SER A 17 3.55 1.78 5.34
CA SER A 17 2.71 1.46 4.18
C SER A 17 3.20 2.16 2.91
N LEU A 18 3.62 1.37 1.93
CA LEU A 18 4.12 1.84 0.63
C LEU A 18 3.06 1.86 -0.46
N ILE A 19 1.95 1.15 -0.29
CA ILE A 19 0.85 1.13 -1.26
C ILE A 19 -0.05 2.33 -1.01
N VAL A 20 -0.24 3.18 -2.02
CA VAL A 20 -1.14 4.34 -1.98
C VAL A 20 -2.30 4.16 -2.94
N THR A 21 -3.46 4.72 -2.59
CA THR A 21 -4.65 4.73 -3.45
C THR A 21 -4.66 6.03 -4.25
N VAL A 22 -4.73 5.92 -5.58
CA VAL A 22 -4.88 7.04 -6.51
C VAL A 22 -6.32 7.04 -7.01
N ARG A 23 -7.12 8.01 -6.56
CA ARG A 23 -8.55 8.09 -6.90
C ARG A 23 -8.73 8.19 -8.42
N GLY A 24 -9.64 7.38 -8.97
CA GLY A 24 -9.92 7.33 -10.41
C GLY A 24 -8.87 6.59 -11.25
N VAL A 25 -7.79 6.08 -10.65
CA VAL A 25 -6.70 5.40 -11.38
C VAL A 25 -6.44 4.00 -10.82
N GLY A 26 -6.25 3.85 -9.51
CA GLY A 26 -5.93 2.56 -8.90
C GLY A 26 -4.96 2.68 -7.73
N TYR A 27 -3.87 1.91 -7.75
CA TYR A 27 -2.88 1.85 -6.68
C TYR A 27 -1.47 2.09 -7.23
N ALA A 28 -0.62 2.71 -6.42
CA ALA A 28 0.79 2.94 -6.74
C ALA A 28 1.68 2.57 -5.54
N LEU A 29 2.96 2.33 -5.80
CA LEU A 29 3.99 2.19 -4.77
C LEU A 29 4.73 3.51 -4.60
N ARG A 30 5.10 3.84 -3.36
CA ARG A 30 5.95 4.98 -3.03
C ARG A 30 7.23 4.51 -2.34
N GLU A 31 8.25 5.34 -2.38
CA GLU A 31 9.44 5.16 -1.55
C GLU A 31 9.11 5.34 -0.06
N PRO A 32 9.83 4.63 0.84
CA PRO A 32 9.74 4.89 2.26
C PRO A 32 10.14 6.34 2.53
N LYS A 33 9.37 7.01 3.40
CA LYS A 33 9.84 8.29 3.95
C LYS A 33 10.88 7.91 5.01
N GLY A 34 12.10 8.40 4.82
CA GLY A 34 13.15 8.33 5.83
C GLY A 34 12.78 9.08 7.10
#